data_AF-A0A953NZ29-F1
#
_entry.id   AF-A0A953NZ29-F1
#
_cell.length_a   1.000
_cell.length_b   1.000
_cell.length_c   1.000
_cell.angle_alpha   90.00
_cell.angle_beta   90.00
_cell.angle_gamma   90.00
#
_symmetry.space_group_name_H-M   'P 1'
#
loop_
_entity.id
_entity.type
_entity.pdbx_description
1 polymer ?
#
loop_
_entity_poly.entity_id
_entity_poly.type
_entity_poly.pdbx_seq_one_letter_code
_entity_poly.pdbx_strand_id
1 'polypeptide(L)' 'MFAASEKIAKINVAEEIKNSFLDYSMSVIIPRALPDVRDGLKPSQRRILYAMHELGLYPP' A
#
# COMPACT_ATOMS: atom_id res chain seq x y z
N MET A 1 -16.15 -26.56 3.92
CA MET A 1 -17.62 -26.50 4.01
C MET A 1 -18.03 -25.04 3.88
N PHE A 2 -18.60 -24.64 2.76
CA PHE A 2 -19.17 -23.29 2.61
C PHE A 2 -20.52 -23.29 3.33
N ALA A 3 -20.71 -22.36 4.26
CA ALA A 3 -21.96 -22.21 5.00
C ALA A 3 -23.10 -21.87 4.01
N ALA A 4 -24.27 -22.48 4.18
CA ALA A 4 -25.40 -22.45 3.25
C ALA A 4 -26.08 -21.06 3.08
N SER A 5 -25.40 -19.97 3.44
CA SER A 5 -25.91 -18.60 3.38
C SER A 5 -24.81 -17.58 2.99
N GLU A 6 -23.85 -17.96 2.14
CA GLU A 6 -23.04 -16.95 1.44
C GLU A 6 -23.88 -16.30 0.33
N LYS A 7 -24.23 -15.02 0.52
CA LYS A 7 -24.84 -14.21 -0.53
C LYS A 7 -23.78 -13.92 -1.59
N ILE A 8 -23.68 -14.77 -2.60
CA ILE A 8 -22.81 -14.55 -3.75
C ILE A 8 -23.42 -13.42 -4.58
N ALA A 9 -22.85 -12.22 -4.44
CA ALA A 9 -23.22 -11.09 -5.27
C ALA A 9 -22.64 -11.30 -6.67
N LYS A 10 -23.48 -11.17 -7.71
CA LYS A 10 -22.98 -11.14 -9.09
C LYS A 10 -22.32 -9.79 -9.32
N ILE A 11 -21.04 -9.82 -9.65
CA ILE A 11 -20.25 -8.63 -10.00
C ILE A 11 -20.01 -8.56 -11.50
N ASN A 12 -19.96 -7.36 -12.05
CA ASN A 12 -19.54 -7.14 -13.43
C ASN A 12 -18.00 -7.18 -13.49
N VAL A 13 -17.46 -8.19 -14.19
CA VAL A 13 -16.01 -8.41 -14.29
C VAL A 13 -15.26 -7.20 -14.88
N ALA A 14 -15.84 -6.52 -15.87
CA ALA A 14 -15.18 -5.39 -16.52
C ALA A 14 -15.08 -4.17 -15.57
N GLU A 15 -16.10 -3.96 -14.75
CA GLU A 15 -16.14 -2.91 -13.74
C GLU A 15 -15.19 -3.24 -12.58
N GLU A 16 -15.19 -4.49 -12.11
CA GLU A 16 -14.31 -4.96 -11.05
C GLU A 16 -12.83 -4.83 -11.42
N ILE A 17 -12.46 -5.25 -12.64
CA ILE A 17 -11.08 -5.15 -13.12
C ILE A 17 -10.62 -3.68 -13.18
N LYS A 18 -11.48 -2.78 -13.64
CA LYS A 18 -11.17 -1.34 -13.71
C LYS A 18 -10.93 -0.77 -12.31
N ASN A 19 -11.81 -1.10 -11.35
CA ASN A 19 -11.71 -0.61 -9.98
C ASN A 19 -10.47 -1.18 -9.28
N SER A 20 -10.28 -2.50 -9.35
CA SER A 20 -9.11 -3.20 -8.81
C SER A 20 -7.79 -2.68 -9.39
N PHE A 21 -7.75 -2.40 -10.70
CA PHE A 21 -6.57 -1.83 -11.34
C PHE A 21 -6.27 -0.43 -10.83
N LEU A 22 -7.30 0.41 -10.67
CA LEU A 22 -7.17 1.76 -10.17
C LEU A 22 -6.68 1.76 -8.72
N ASP A 23 -7.29 0.95 -7.86
CA ASP A 23 -6.92 0.82 -6.44
C ASP A 23 -5.49 0.31 -6.28
N TYR A 24 -5.11 -0.71 -7.05
CA TYR A 24 -3.74 -1.21 -7.05
C TYR A 24 -2.77 -0.12 -7.52
N SER A 25 -3.06 0.54 -8.65
CA SER A 25 -2.21 1.60 -9.21
C SER A 25 -2.01 2.76 -8.23
N MET A 26 -3.07 3.23 -7.58
CA MET A 26 -2.98 4.27 -6.55
C MET A 26 -2.15 3.82 -5.35
N SER A 27 -2.34 2.56 -4.89
CA SER A 27 -1.57 1.97 -3.78
C SER A 27 -0.09 1.72 -4.09
N VAL A 28 0.31 1.77 -5.37
CA VAL A 28 1.71 1.67 -5.81
C VAL A 28 2.31 3.05 -5.97
N ILE A 29 1.63 3.94 -6.69
CA ILE A 29 2.18 5.23 -7.12
C ILE A 29 2.46 6.12 -5.91
N ILE A 30 1.48 6.29 -5.02
CA ILE A 30 1.56 7.26 -3.92
C ILE A 30 2.47 6.76 -2.78
N PRO A 31 2.30 5.55 -2.22
CA PRO A 31 3.03 5.17 -1.01
C PRO A 31 4.27 4.30 -1.25
N ARG A 32 4.67 4.02 -2.51
CA ARG A 32 5.79 3.11 -2.79
C ARG A 32 6.72 3.58 -3.90
N ALA A 33 6.18 4.02 -5.04
CA ALA A 33 6.98 4.27 -6.23
C ALA A 33 7.65 5.65 -6.24
N LEU A 34 6.92 6.69 -5.85
CA LEU A 34 7.42 8.07 -5.90
C LEU A 34 7.99 8.52 -4.53
N PRO A 35 9.13 9.24 -4.52
CA PRO A 35 9.62 9.90 -3.33
C PRO A 35 8.73 11.10 -2.96
N ASP A 36 8.62 11.42 -1.67
CA ASP A 36 7.96 12.65 -1.25
C ASP A 36 8.83 13.86 -1.63
N VAL A 37 8.21 14.93 -2.13
CA VAL A 37 8.92 16.14 -2.58
C VAL A 37 9.65 16.85 -1.42
N ARG A 38 9.15 16.70 -0.19
CA ARG A 38 9.68 17.44 0.99
C ARG A 38 11.03 16.91 1.46
N ASP A 39 11.22 15.59 1.42
CA ASP A 39 12.41 14.92 1.96
C ASP A 39 13.14 14.05 0.93
N GLY A 40 12.55 13.84 -0.26
CA GLY A 40 13.10 12.98 -1.30
C GLY A 40 13.06 11.49 -0.95
N LEU A 41 12.41 11.09 0.15
CA LEU A 41 12.44 9.72 0.66
C LEU A 41 11.22 8.92 0.22
N LYS A 42 11.46 7.66 -0.13
CA LYS A 42 10.39 6.65 -0.28
C LYS A 42 9.84 6.27 1.11
N PRO A 43 8.56 5.86 1.22
CA PRO A 43 7.98 5.51 2.52
C PRO A 43 8.65 4.33 3.26
N SER A 44 9.36 3.44 2.57
CA SER A 44 10.20 2.42 3.23
C SER A 44 11.42 3.02 3.91
N GLN A 45 12.12 3.94 3.23
CA GLN A 45 13.31 4.60 3.74
C GLN A 45 12.98 5.46 4.97
N ARG A 46 11.88 6.22 4.90
CA ARG A 46 11.40 7.02 6.05
C ARG A 46 11.12 6.17 7.28
N ARG A 47 10.51 4.99 7.10
CA ARG A 47 10.24 4.05 8.21
C ARG A 47 11.51 3.46 8.81
N ILE A 48 12.53 3.17 7.99
CA ILE A 48 13.83 2.69 8.49
C ILE A 48 14.50 3.77 9.34
N LEU A 49 14.60 5.00 8.82
CA LEU A 49 15.24 6.10 9.55
C LEU A 49 14.50 6.42 10.86
N TYR A 50 13.17 6.41 10.83
CA TYR A 50 12.36 6.60 12.04
C TYR A 50 12.59 5.47 13.06
N ALA A 51 12.59 4.21 12.64
CA ALA A 51 12.88 3.08 13.53
C ALA A 51 14.30 3.13 14.10
N MET A 52 15.30 3.54 13.30
CA MET A 52 16.67 3.73 13.77
C MET A 52 16.77 4.83 14.83
N HIS A 53 16.03 5.93 14.67
CA HIS A 53 15.92 6.99 15.67
C HIS A 53 15.35 6.46 16.99
N GLU A 54 14.22 5.73 16.93
CA GLU A 54 13.58 5.15 18.11
C GLU A 54 14.45 4.11 18.84
N LEU A 55 15.29 3.38 18.11
CA LEU A 55 16.20 2.36 18.66
C LEU A 55 17.57 2.91 19.07
N GLY A 56 17.83 4.21 18.86
CA GLY A 56 19.12 4.83 19.17
C GLY A 56 20.31 4.29 18.35
N LEU A 57 20.06 3.77 17.14
CA LEU A 57 21.05 3.11 16.29
C LEU A 57 21.91 4.10 15.47
N TYR A 58 22.34 5.19 16.10
CA TYR A 58 23.25 6.14 15.45
C TYR A 58 24.68 5.60 15.47
N PRO A 59 25.44 5.76 14.37
CA PRO A 59 26.86 5.44 14.38
C PRO A 59 27.57 6.26 15.47
N PRO A 60 28.60 5.69 16.12
CA PRO A 60 29.36 6.35 17.19
C PRO A 60 30.12 7.58 16.69
#